data_AF-A0A4Q3YLC4-F1
#
_entry.id   AF-A0A4Q3YLC4-F1
#
_cell.length_a   1.000
_cell.length_b   1.000
_cell.length_c   1.000
_cell.angle_alpha   90.00
_cell.angle_beta   90.00
_cell.angle_gamma   90.00
#
_symmetry.space_group_name_H-M   'P 1'
#
loop_
_entity.id
_entity.type
_entity.pdbx_description
1 polymer ?
#
loop_
_entity_poly.entity_id
_entity_poly.type
_entity_poly.pdbx_seq_one_letter_code
_entity_poly.pdbx_strand_id
1 'polypeptide(L)' 'MPEPLRIEIQHGQADLQQVARDIFGLTKLNYNACKLGESQPVTVHFSDAVGEILVANQGTSHFLPQFKYYV' A
#
# COMPACT_ATOMS: atom_id res chain seq x y z
N MET A 1 -7.39 14.66 14.92
CA MET A 1 -8.69 14.32 14.29
C MET A 1 -8.50 13.03 13.53
N PRO A 2 -9.31 11.98 13.70
CA PRO A 2 -9.23 10.78 12.87
C PRO A 2 -9.70 11.10 11.44
N GLU A 3 -8.99 10.56 10.43
CA GLU A 3 -9.35 10.70 9.02
C GLU A 3 -9.89 9.35 8.51
N PRO A 4 -11.15 9.26 8.05
CA PRO A 4 -11.73 8.02 7.56
C PRO A 4 -11.27 7.70 6.14
N LEU A 5 -11.10 6.40 5.85
CA LEU A 5 -10.86 5.92 4.48
C LEU A 5 -12.17 5.88 3.69
N ARG A 6 -12.17 6.49 2.50
CA ARG A 6 -13.28 6.35 1.53
C ARG A 6 -13.09 5.07 0.72
N ILE A 7 -14.10 4.20 0.72
CA ILE A 7 -14.10 2.92 -0.01
C ILE A 7 -15.25 2.93 -1.01
N GLU A 8 -14.95 2.62 -2.27
CA GLU A 8 -15.94 2.56 -3.35
C GLU A 8 -15.65 1.37 -4.27
N ILE A 9 -16.66 0.54 -4.53
CA ILE A 9 -16.56 -0.59 -5.45
C ILE A 9 -16.91 -0.08 -6.84
N GLN A 10 -15.90 0.08 -7.70
CA GLN A 10 -16.11 0.61 -9.05
C GLN A 10 -16.57 -0.46 -10.06
N HIS A 11 -16.11 -1.72 -9.89
CA HIS A 11 -16.39 -2.81 -10.83
C HIS A 11 -16.69 -4.10 -10.06
N GLY A 12 -17.68 -4.86 -10.54
CA GLY A 12 -18.09 -6.12 -9.93
C GLY A 12 -19.13 -5.97 -8.80
N GLN A 13 -19.42 -7.08 -8.13
CA GLN A 13 -20.35 -7.14 -7.00
C GLN A 13 -19.60 -7.71 -5.80
N ALA A 14 -19.62 -7.00 -4.68
CA ALA A 14 -19.02 -7.44 -3.42
C ALA A 14 -19.77 -6.80 -2.24
N ASP A 15 -19.75 -7.47 -1.09
CA ASP A 15 -20.27 -6.90 0.15
C ASP A 15 -19.29 -5.84 0.70
N LEU A 16 -19.77 -4.61 0.86
CA LEU A 16 -18.96 -3.50 1.33
C LEU A 16 -18.40 -3.73 2.74
N GLN A 17 -19.14 -4.42 3.62
CA GLN A 17 -18.64 -4.73 4.96
C GLN A 17 -17.48 -5.72 4.89
N GLN A 18 -17.57 -6.72 4.02
CA GLN A 18 -16.47 -7.66 3.80
C GLN A 18 -15.24 -6.94 3.27
N VAL A 19 -15.39 -6.09 2.24
CA VAL A 19 -14.29 -5.30 1.68
C VAL A 19 -13.65 -4.41 2.74
N ALA A 20 -14.45 -3.73 3.58
CA ALA A 20 -13.95 -2.87 4.64
C ALA A 20 -13.16 -3.66 5.71
N ARG A 21 -13.62 -4.88 6.08
CA ARG A 21 -12.89 -5.77 7.00
C ARG A 21 -11.56 -6.20 6.42
N ASP A 22 -11.53 -6.56 5.14
CA ASP A 22 -10.31 -6.99 4.46
C ASP A 22 -9.31 -5.83 4.37
N ILE A 23 -9.75 -4.63 3.96
CA ILE A 23 -8.93 -3.40 3.97
C ILE A 23 -8.40 -3.10 5.37
N PHE A 24 -9.24 -3.20 6.40
CA PHE A 24 -8.80 -2.99 7.78
C PHE A 24 -7.74 -4.02 8.20
N GLY A 25 -7.90 -5.29 7.83
CA GLY A 25 -6.88 -6.32 8.05
C GLY A 25 -5.55 -5.99 7.37
N LEU A 26 -5.59 -5.47 6.14
CA LEU A 26 -4.40 -5.04 5.41
C LEU A 26 -3.67 -3.86 6.06
N THR A 27 -4.32 -3.04 6.89
CA THR A 27 -3.63 -1.99 7.69
C THR A 27 -2.81 -2.55 8.85
N LYS A 28 -3.07 -3.79 9.25
CA LYS A 28 -2.38 -4.47 10.36
C LYS A 28 -1.25 -5.38 9.89
N LEU A 29 -1.11 -5.51 8.59
CA LEU A 29 -0.19 -6.41 7.93
C LEU A 29 1.09 -5.65 7.58
N ASN A 30 1.84 -5.25 8.60
CA ASN A 30 3.16 -4.61 8.45
C ASN A 30 4.24 -5.60 8.92
N TYR A 31 4.94 -6.23 7.97
CA TYR A 31 6.07 -7.14 8.28
C TYR A 31 7.39 -6.40 8.50
N ASN A 32 7.45 -5.11 8.17
CA ASN A 32 8.67 -4.31 8.12
C ASN A 32 8.93 -3.62 9.47
N ALA A 33 7.85 -3.37 10.22
CA ALA A 33 7.90 -2.87 11.57
C ALA A 33 6.83 -3.58 12.41
N CYS A 34 7.16 -3.94 13.66
CA CYS A 34 6.19 -4.45 14.65
C CYS A 34 5.21 -3.35 15.13
N LYS A 35 4.73 -2.50 14.23
CA LYS A 35 3.73 -1.47 14.48
C LYS A 35 2.36 -2.00 14.09
N LEU A 36 1.42 -1.87 15.02
CA LEU A 36 0.04 -2.32 14.84
C LEU A 36 -0.82 -1.17 14.32
N GLY A 37 -1.23 -1.24 13.06
CA GLY A 37 -2.20 -0.29 12.49
C GLY A 37 -1.55 0.91 11.84
N GLU A 38 -1.31 0.77 10.55
CA GLU A 38 -1.06 1.90 9.68
C GLU A 38 -2.38 2.64 9.37
N SER A 39 -2.29 3.91 8.97
CA SER A 39 -3.46 4.70 8.55
C SER A 39 -4.04 4.25 7.21
N GLN A 40 -3.27 3.48 6.44
CA GLN A 40 -3.59 3.02 5.10
C GLN A 40 -3.23 1.54 4.90
N PRO A 41 -3.95 0.82 4.01
CA PRO A 41 -3.64 -0.58 3.75
C PRO A 41 -2.26 -0.72 3.12
N VAL A 42 -1.56 -1.79 3.48
CA VAL A 42 -0.18 -2.05 3.06
C VAL A 42 0.03 -2.02 1.53
N THR A 43 -1.01 -2.38 0.77
CA THR A 43 -1.01 -2.34 -0.69
C THR A 43 -0.81 -0.93 -1.25
N VAL A 44 -1.48 0.07 -0.70
CA VAL A 44 -1.34 1.48 -1.11
C VAL A 44 0.02 2.01 -0.68
N HIS A 45 0.42 1.75 0.57
CA HIS A 45 1.70 2.19 1.11
C HIS A 45 2.90 1.72 0.28
N PHE A 46 2.93 0.44 -0.12
CA PHE A 46 4.01 -0.08 -0.97
C PHE A 46 4.00 0.54 -2.37
N SER A 47 2.82 0.76 -2.96
CA SER A 47 2.72 1.41 -4.26
C SER A 47 3.28 2.84 -4.24
N ASP A 48 3.00 3.61 -3.20
CA ASP A 48 3.54 4.97 -3.03
C ASP A 48 5.07 4.97 -2.90
N ALA A 49 5.61 4.08 -2.06
CA ALA A 49 7.05 3.96 -1.87
C ALA A 49 7.78 3.60 -3.17
N VAL A 50 7.25 2.63 -3.92
CA VAL A 50 7.79 2.27 -5.26
C VAL A 50 7.67 3.45 -6.23
N GLY A 51 6.54 4.16 -6.21
CA GLY A 51 6.33 5.35 -7.04
C GLY A 51 7.37 6.45 -6.77
N GLU A 52 7.66 6.73 -5.50
CA GLU A 52 8.67 7.72 -5.10
C GLU A 52 10.06 7.36 -5.62
N ILE A 53 10.45 6.09 -5.51
CA ILE A 53 11.75 5.60 -6.03
C ILE A 53 11.85 5.81 -7.54
N LEU A 54 10.78 5.52 -8.28
CA LEU A 54 10.74 5.71 -9.73
C LEU A 54 10.82 7.19 -10.11
N VAL A 55 10.18 8.08 -9.34
CA VAL A 55 10.25 9.53 -9.56
C VAL A 55 11.65 10.07 -9.25
N ALA A 56 12.28 9.60 -8.18
CA ALA A 56 13.62 10.04 -7.78
C ALA A 56 14.71 9.60 -8.78
N ASN A 57 14.49 8.52 -9.54
CA ASN A 57 15.45 7.98 -10.51
C ASN A 57 15.04 8.24 -11.98
N GLN A 58 14.30 9.32 -12.25
CA GLN A 58 13.95 9.72 -13.62
C GLN A 58 15.22 10.05 -14.42
N GLY A 59 15.67 9.12 -15.27
CA GLY A 59 16.83 9.30 -16.16
C GLY A 59 17.92 8.22 -16.07
N THR A 60 17.83 7.27 -15.14
CA THR A 60 18.77 6.14 -15.11
C THR A 60 18.51 5.20 -16.30
N SER A 61 19.45 5.11 -17.24
CA SER A 61 19.37 4.23 -18.42
C SER A 61 19.74 2.77 -18.13
N HIS A 62 20.34 2.50 -16.96
CA HIS A 62 20.78 1.18 -16.55
C HIS A 62 19.86 0.64 -15.46
N PHE A 63 19.01 -0.32 -15.82
CA PHE A 63 18.26 -1.11 -14.87
C PHE A 63 19.22 -2.02 -14.11
N LEU A 64 19.39 -1.78 -12.80
CA LEU A 64 20.12 -2.68 -11.90
C LEU A 64 19.11 -3.67 -11.30
N PRO A 65 19.12 -4.96 -11.69
CA PRO A 65 18.15 -5.95 -11.20
C PRO A 65 18.32 -6.31 -9.71
N GLN A 66 19.28 -5.72 -9.01
CA GLN A 66 19.60 -5.99 -7.61
C GLN A 66 19.02 -4.94 -6.65
N PHE A 67 17.74 -4.60 -6.78
CA PHE A 67 17.04 -3.97 -5.66
C PHE A 67 16.43 -5.07 -4.78
N LYS A 68 17.23 -5.55 -3.82
CA LYS A 68 16.88 -6.66 -2.91
C LYS A 68 16.29 -6.23 -1.56
N TYR A 69 16.01 -4.94 -1.34
CA TYR A 69 15.56 -4.48 -0.03
C TYR A 69 14.36 -3.54 -0.16
N TYR A 70 13.18 -4.12 -0.31
CA TYR A 70 11.89 -3.46 -0.05
C TYR A 70 10.99 -4.45 0.70
N VAL A 71 11.44 -4.84 1.89
CA VAL A 71 10.60 -5.36 2.97
C VAL A 71 10.91 -4.45 4.14
#